data_AF-A0A821U4D8-F1
#
_entry.id   AF-A0A821U4D8-F1
#
_cell.length_a   1.000
_cell.length_b   1.000
_cell.length_c   1.000
_cell.angle_alpha   90.00
_cell.angle_beta   90.00
_cell.angle_gamma   90.00
#
_symmetry.space_group_name_H-M   'P 1'
#
loop_
_entity.id
_entity.type
_entity.pdbx_description
1 polymer ?
#
loop_
_entity_poly.entity_id
_entity_poly.type
_entity_poly.pdbx_seq_one_letter_code
_entity_poly.pdbx_strand_id
1 'polypeptide(L)'
;MEYLPSMGCLIPRVSFQPLKLVQLYTNIELIYIIIYLFLIRYYIYIKIRLIIEHRLSYIKQIWSYINWTIIIFSWIGVGFHFMRQAELKRLGKLFKFSHGYYPINLQFVSYLNNLLTDQLGFCCFFTTIKLLHLLRFNRRFTLLWLTL
;
A
#
# COMPACT_ATOMS: atom_id res chain seq x y z
N MET A 1 -21.58 -1.55 19.38
CA MET A 1 -22.61 -2.61 19.34
C MET A 1 -23.57 -2.22 18.25
N GLU A 2 -23.76 -3.05 17.23
CA GLU A 2 -24.78 -2.81 16.22
C GLU A 2 -26.09 -3.43 16.70
N TYR A 3 -27.14 -2.60 16.76
CA TYR A 3 -28.51 -3.08 17.01
C TYR A 3 -29.11 -3.47 15.67
N LEU A 4 -29.30 -4.77 15.45
CA LEU A 4 -30.07 -5.23 14.29
C LEU A 4 -31.56 -5.11 14.63
N PRO A 5 -32.34 -4.30 13.88
CA PRO A 5 -33.76 -4.07 14.18
C PRO A 5 -34.62 -5.33 14.02
N SER A 6 -34.12 -6.39 13.39
CA SER A 6 -34.90 -7.58 13.03
C SER A 6 -34.97 -8.68 14.10
N MET A 7 -34.11 -8.70 15.14
CA MET A 7 -34.06 -9.83 16.08
C MET A 7 -33.74 -9.49 17.54
N GLY A 8 -33.54 -8.21 17.91
CA GLY A 8 -33.23 -7.82 19.30
C GLY A 8 -31.91 -8.43 19.85
N CYS A 9 -31.14 -9.11 19.01
CA CYS A 9 -29.91 -9.77 19.37
C CYS A 9 -28.73 -8.79 19.27
N LEU A 10 -27.99 -8.64 20.36
CA LEU A 10 -26.78 -7.84 20.42
C LEU A 10 -25.60 -8.67 19.94
N ILE A 11 -24.96 -8.25 18.85
CA ILE A 11 -23.72 -8.88 18.39
C ILE A 11 -22.54 -8.01 18.83
N PRO A 12 -21.74 -8.44 19.84
CA PRO A 12 -20.55 -7.72 20.25
C PRO A 12 -19.46 -7.86 19.18
N ARG A 13 -19.07 -6.75 18.55
CA ARG A 13 -17.93 -6.68 17.63
C ARG A 13 -16.76 -6.02 18.33
N VAL A 14 -15.75 -6.81 18.68
CA VAL A 14 -14.47 -6.33 19.21
C VAL A 14 -13.41 -6.56 18.16
N SER A 15 -12.65 -5.52 17.81
CA SER A 15 -11.53 -5.60 16.88
C SER A 15 -10.27 -5.11 17.59
N PHE A 16 -9.28 -5.99 17.71
CA PHE A 16 -7.96 -5.65 18.21
C PHE A 16 -7.06 -5.35 17.01
N GLN A 17 -6.53 -4.14 16.94
CA GLN A 17 -5.62 -3.73 15.87
C GLN A 17 -4.30 -3.27 16.47
N PRO A 18 -3.17 -3.91 16.11
CA PRO A 18 -1.87 -3.48 16.59
C PRO A 18 -1.50 -2.16 15.93
N LEU A 19 -1.54 -1.08 16.71
CA LEU A 19 -1.12 0.24 16.26
C LEU A 19 0.34 0.48 16.67
N LYS A 20 1.23 0.58 15.67
CA LYS A 20 2.56 1.18 15.88
C LYS A 20 2.42 2.70 15.95
N LEU A 21 2.08 3.19 17.15
CA LEU A 21 1.88 4.62 17.46
C LEU A 21 3.20 5.39 17.66
N VAL A 22 4.22 4.71 18.17
CA VAL A 22 5.55 5.29 18.41
C VAL A 22 6.47 4.87 17.26
N GLN A 23 6.30 5.50 16.10
CA GLN A 23 7.43 5.72 15.20
C GLN A 23 7.90 7.14 15.44
N LEU A 24 8.65 7.33 16.54
CA LEU A 24 9.66 8.39 16.55
C LEU A 24 10.52 8.12 15.32
N TYR A 25 10.44 9.03 14.37
CA TYR A 25 10.99 8.88 13.05
C TYR A 25 12.51 8.71 13.18
N THR A 26 13.01 7.48 13.17
CA THR A 26 14.45 7.23 13.18
C THR A 26 14.99 7.69 11.83
N ASN A 27 16.17 8.31 11.80
CA ASN A 27 16.80 8.80 10.56
C ASN A 27 16.82 7.76 9.42
N ILE A 28 16.83 6.47 9.79
CA ILE A 28 16.82 5.33 8.87
C ILE A 28 15.53 5.26 8.03
N GLU A 29 14.36 5.52 8.63
CA GLU A 29 13.07 5.53 7.92
C GLU A 29 13.04 6.64 6.84
N LEU A 30 13.80 7.74 7.03
CA LEU A 30 13.81 8.87 6.09
C LEU A 30 14.56 8.43 4.84
N ILE A 31 15.69 7.78 5.08
CA ILE A 31 16.56 7.23 4.04
C ILE A 31 15.78 6.23 3.18
N TYR A 32 15.02 5.31 3.80
CA TYR A 32 14.21 4.35 3.03
C TYR A 32 13.17 5.02 2.13
N ILE A 33 12.49 6.07 2.61
CA ILE A 33 11.51 6.79 1.78
C ILE A 33 12.18 7.51 0.62
N ILE A 34 13.32 8.17 0.86
CA ILE A 34 14.06 8.88 -0.18
C ILE A 34 14.51 7.91 -1.27
N ILE A 35 15.07 6.76 -0.88
CA ILE A 35 15.49 5.70 -1.80
C ILE A 35 14.28 5.16 -2.58
N TYR A 36 13.16 4.90 -1.89
CA TYR A 36 11.93 4.40 -2.51
C TYR A 36 11.37 5.40 -3.54
N LEU A 37 11.36 6.69 -3.23
CA LEU A 37 10.89 7.74 -4.13
C LEU A 37 11.78 7.86 -5.38
N PHE A 38 13.11 7.73 -5.20
CA PHE A 38 14.04 7.69 -6.33
C PHE A 38 13.81 6.45 -7.21
N LEU A 39 13.59 5.29 -6.59
CA LEU A 39 13.30 4.04 -7.29
C LEU A 39 12.02 4.13 -8.15
N ILE A 40 10.95 4.72 -7.61
CA ILE A 40 9.69 4.94 -8.34
C ILE A 40 9.93 5.83 -9.56
N ARG A 41 10.63 6.95 -9.38
CA ARG A 41 10.94 7.89 -10.49
C ARG A 41 11.76 7.22 -11.58
N TYR A 42 12.78 6.47 -11.19
CA TYR A 42 13.61 5.69 -12.11
C TYR A 42 12.78 4.67 -12.90
N TYR A 43 11.89 3.94 -12.22
CA TYR A 43 11.02 2.96 -12.86
C TYR A 43 10.05 3.60 -13.87
N ILE A 44 9.50 4.77 -13.54
CA ILE A 44 8.64 5.54 -14.46
C ILE A 44 9.41 5.95 -15.71
N TYR A 45 10.65 6.44 -15.56
CA TYR A 45 11.49 6.83 -16.69
C TYR A 45 11.73 5.66 -17.68
N ILE A 46 12.06 4.47 -17.15
CA ILE A 46 12.22 3.27 -17.97
C ILE A 46 10.93 2.93 -18.72
N LYS A 47 9.78 2.99 -18.03
CA LYS A 47 8.48 2.65 -18.66
C LYS A 47 8.08 3.64 -19.74
N ILE A 48 8.32 4.92 -19.53
CA ILE A 48 8.08 5.95 -20.56
C ILE A 48 8.94 5.68 -21.80
N ARG A 49 10.23 5.36 -21.63
CA ARG A 49 11.08 4.99 -22.78
C ARG A 49 10.54 3.77 -23.53
N LEU A 50 10.13 2.73 -22.80
CA LEU A 50 9.59 1.51 -23.38
C LEU A 50 8.30 1.77 -24.19
N ILE A 51 7.45 2.70 -23.72
CA ILE A 51 6.24 3.13 -24.43
C ILE A 51 6.60 3.85 -25.73
N ILE A 52 7.61 4.73 -25.70
CA ILE A 52 8.03 5.48 -26.88
C ILE A 52 8.56 4.53 -27.96
N GLU A 53 9.27 3.48 -27.57
CA GLU A 53 9.83 2.47 -28.49
C GLU A 53 8.75 1.54 -29.07
N HIS A 54 7.81 1.05 -28.25
CA HIS A 54 6.80 0.07 -28.69
C HIS A 54 5.44 0.66 -29.11
N ARG A 55 5.24 1.99 -28.97
CA ARG A 55 4.05 2.80 -29.33
C ARG A 55 2.70 2.07 -29.12
N LEU A 56 2.15 1.52 -30.20
CA LEU A 56 0.80 0.93 -30.27
C LEU A 56 0.74 -0.54 -29.80
N SER A 57 1.85 -1.27 -29.90
CA SER A 57 1.90 -2.66 -29.44
C SER A 57 1.87 -2.73 -27.91
N TYR A 58 2.42 -1.71 -27.25
CA TYR A 58 2.46 -1.60 -25.80
C TYR A 58 1.06 -1.48 -25.16
N ILE A 59 0.10 -0.85 -25.85
CA ILE A 59 -1.25 -0.59 -25.31
C ILE A 59 -2.13 -1.86 -25.42
N LYS A 60 -1.86 -2.72 -26.41
CA LYS A 60 -2.60 -3.99 -26.60
C LYS A 60 -2.14 -5.10 -25.65
N GLN A 61 -0.99 -4.92 -24.99
CA GLN A 61 -0.42 -5.94 -24.14
C GLN A 61 -0.98 -5.84 -22.70
N ILE A 62 -1.65 -6.90 -22.22
CA ILE A 62 -2.21 -6.95 -20.86
C ILE A 62 -1.15 -6.67 -19.77
N TRP A 63 0.11 -7.02 -20.05
CA TRP A 63 1.27 -6.77 -19.19
C TRP A 63 1.61 -5.30 -18.99
N SER A 64 1.25 -4.44 -19.95
CA SER A 64 1.40 -2.99 -19.83
C SER A 64 0.47 -2.45 -18.73
N TYR A 65 -0.79 -2.89 -18.72
CA TYR A 65 -1.77 -2.47 -17.72
C TYR A 65 -1.31 -2.84 -16.30
N ILE A 66 -0.81 -4.06 -16.09
CA ILE A 66 -0.27 -4.50 -14.79
C ILE A 66 0.90 -3.60 -14.34
N ASN A 67 1.79 -3.22 -15.25
CA ASN A 67 2.91 -2.34 -14.92
C ASN A 67 2.44 -0.94 -14.48
N TRP A 68 1.42 -0.39 -15.15
CA TRP A 68 0.82 0.90 -14.79
C TRP A 68 0.09 0.85 -13.44
N THR A 69 -0.66 -0.22 -13.19
CA THR A 69 -1.34 -0.43 -11.89
C THR A 69 -0.35 -0.42 -10.74
N ILE A 70 0.80 -1.10 -10.89
CA ILE A 70 1.86 -1.10 -9.86
C ILE A 70 2.40 0.32 -9.60
N ILE A 71 2.60 1.12 -10.65
CA ILE A 71 3.06 2.52 -10.51
C ILE A 71 2.03 3.36 -9.76
N ILE A 72 0.76 3.27 -10.15
CA ILE A 72 -0.34 4.01 -9.52
C ILE A 72 -0.44 3.63 -8.04
N PHE A 73 -0.42 2.33 -7.73
CA PHE A 73 -0.44 1.84 -6.36
C PHE A 73 0.75 2.33 -5.53
N SER A 74 1.93 2.38 -6.13
CA SER A 74 3.14 2.88 -5.47
C SER A 74 3.01 4.37 -5.11
N TRP A 75 2.50 5.21 -6.01
CA TRP A 75 2.23 6.63 -5.73
C TRP A 75 1.17 6.83 -4.64
N ILE A 76 0.07 6.08 -4.71
CA ILE A 76 -0.98 6.10 -3.69
C ILE A 76 -0.36 5.76 -2.33
N GLY A 77 0.60 4.82 -2.28
CA GLY A 77 1.20 4.33 -1.04
C GLY A 77 2.06 5.39 -0.37
N VAL A 78 2.82 6.14 -1.19
CA VAL A 78 3.54 7.32 -0.72
C VAL A 78 2.57 8.37 -0.18
N GLY A 79 1.46 8.62 -0.87
CA GLY A 79 0.41 9.55 -0.42
C GLY A 79 -0.17 9.18 0.95
N PHE A 80 -0.63 7.94 1.12
CA PHE A 80 -1.14 7.45 2.40
C PHE A 80 -0.07 7.49 3.51
N HIS A 81 1.20 7.24 3.17
CA HIS A 81 2.28 7.33 4.14
C HIS A 81 2.47 8.78 4.66
N PHE A 82 2.38 9.78 3.79
CA PHE A 82 2.39 11.19 4.20
C PHE A 82 1.17 11.56 5.05
N MET A 83 -0.02 11.11 4.66
CA MET A 83 -1.25 11.35 5.43
C MET A 83 -1.17 10.75 6.84
N ARG A 84 -0.72 9.49 6.96
CA ARG A 84 -0.50 8.84 8.25
C ARG A 84 0.49 9.63 9.12
N GLN A 85 1.58 10.14 8.54
CA GLN A 85 2.54 10.96 9.28
C GLN A 85 1.96 12.29 9.77
N ALA A 86 1.16 12.96 8.95
CA ALA A 86 0.51 14.22 9.35
C ALA A 86 -0.41 14.02 10.55
N GLU A 87 -1.19 12.93 10.54
CA GLU A 87 -2.08 12.57 11.64
C GLU A 87 -1.31 12.18 12.90
N LEU A 88 -0.25 11.37 12.79
CA LEU A 88 0.60 11.03 13.94
C LEU A 88 1.24 12.27 14.57
N LYS A 89 1.69 13.24 13.77
CA LYS A 89 2.21 14.52 14.28
C LYS A 89 1.13 15.33 15.00
N ARG A 90 -0.11 15.34 14.48
CA ARG A 90 -1.26 16.00 15.13
C ARG A 90 -1.58 15.34 16.46
N LEU A 91 -1.66 14.01 16.51
CA LEU A 91 -1.90 13.26 17.74
C LEU A 91 -0.78 13.47 18.77
N GLY A 92 0.48 13.48 18.34
CA GLY A 92 1.61 13.74 19.23
C GLY A 92 1.57 15.13 19.86
N LYS A 93 1.14 16.16 19.12
CA LYS A 93 0.93 17.51 19.67
C LYS A 93 -0.22 17.55 20.67
N LEU A 94 -1.34 16.90 20.35
CA LEU A 94 -2.50 16.80 21.25
C LEU A 94 -2.15 16.05 22.55
N PHE A 95 -1.37 14.97 22.46
CA PHE A 95 -0.89 14.21 23.62
C PHE A 95 -0.02 15.08 24.53
N LYS A 96 0.93 15.84 23.96
CA LYS A 96 1.78 16.77 24.70
C LYS A 96 0.99 17.90 25.36
N PHE A 97 -0.03 18.43 24.68
CA PHE A 97 -0.84 19.51 25.21
C PHE A 97 -1.78 19.04 26.34
N SER A 98 -2.32 17.84 26.22
CA SER A 98 -3.38 17.37 27.11
C SER A 98 -2.90 16.62 28.36
N HIS A 99 -1.60 16.33 28.51
CA HIS A 99 -1.04 15.56 29.65
C HIS A 99 -1.87 14.32 30.05
N GLY A 100 -2.50 13.65 29.08
CA GLY A 100 -3.28 12.43 29.30
C GLY A 100 -4.74 12.60 29.78
N TYR A 101 -5.26 13.82 29.89
CA TYR A 101 -6.62 14.04 30.43
C TYR A 101 -7.77 13.91 29.40
N TYR A 102 -7.49 13.96 28.10
CA TYR A 102 -8.52 13.86 27.05
C TYR A 102 -8.45 12.51 26.31
N PRO A 103 -9.59 11.85 26.05
CA PRO A 103 -9.62 10.66 25.22
C PRO A 103 -9.20 11.01 23.80
N ILE A 104 -8.09 10.42 23.35
CA ILE A 104 -7.54 10.66 22.02
C ILE A 104 -8.19 9.69 21.04
N ASN A 105 -8.77 10.22 19.96
CA ASN A 105 -9.40 9.41 18.90
C ASN A 105 -8.33 8.71 18.05
N LEU A 106 -7.88 7.54 18.51
CA LEU A 106 -6.95 6.66 17.78
C LEU A 106 -7.63 5.89 16.63
N GLN A 107 -8.96 5.90 16.58
CA GLN A 107 -9.76 5.21 15.58
C GLN A 107 -9.40 5.62 14.14
N PHE A 108 -9.17 6.93 13.91
CA PHE A 108 -8.81 7.42 12.58
C PHE A 108 -7.45 6.92 12.11
N VAL A 109 -6.46 6.88 13.02
CA VAL A 109 -5.13 6.34 12.69
C VAL A 109 -5.18 4.84 12.48
N SER A 110 -6.02 4.12 13.22
CA SER A 110 -6.26 2.69 12.99
C SER A 110 -6.85 2.43 11.61
N TYR A 111 -7.82 3.24 11.20
CA TYR A 111 -8.43 3.17 9.88
C TYR A 111 -7.40 3.41 8.77
N LEU A 112 -6.58 4.46 8.88
CA LEU A 112 -5.50 4.73 7.92
C LEU A 112 -4.48 3.59 7.86
N ASN A 113 -4.18 2.95 9.00
CA ASN A 113 -3.28 1.81 9.03
C ASN A 113 -3.86 0.60 8.28
N ASN A 114 -5.15 0.31 8.45
CA ASN A 114 -5.80 -0.77 7.69
C ASN A 114 -5.78 -0.49 6.20
N LEU A 115 -6.11 0.74 5.78
CA LEU A 115 -6.04 1.13 4.37
C LEU A 115 -4.63 0.95 3.79
N LEU A 116 -3.59 1.32 4.55
CA LEU A 116 -2.20 1.10 4.15
C LEU A 116 -1.85 -0.39 4.03
N THR A 117 -2.29 -1.22 4.98
CA THR A 117 -2.06 -2.67 4.94
C THR A 117 -2.76 -3.33 3.76
N ASP A 118 -4.04 -3.00 3.54
CA ASP A 118 -4.81 -3.51 2.41
C ASP A 118 -4.14 -3.11 1.10
N GLN A 119 -3.69 -1.85 1.02
CA GLN A 119 -3.02 -1.34 -0.15
C GLN A 119 -1.68 -2.05 -0.42
N LEU A 120 -0.87 -2.29 0.61
CA LEU A 120 0.36 -3.07 0.47
C LEU A 120 0.05 -4.51 0.01
N GLY A 121 -1.04 -5.11 0.50
CA GLY A 121 -1.50 -6.42 0.07
C GLY A 121 -1.77 -6.48 -1.44
N PHE A 122 -2.53 -5.52 -1.97
CA PHE A 122 -2.76 -5.41 -3.42
C PHE A 122 -1.46 -5.17 -4.20
N CYS A 123 -0.56 -4.31 -3.70
CA CYS A 123 0.73 -4.06 -4.34
C CYS A 123 1.59 -5.34 -4.42
N CYS A 124 1.65 -6.10 -3.33
CA CYS A 124 2.32 -7.40 -3.29
C CYS A 124 1.67 -8.40 -4.26
N PHE A 125 0.35 -8.46 -4.31
CA PHE A 125 -0.38 -9.34 -5.24
C PHE A 125 -0.01 -9.08 -6.70
N PHE A 126 -0.06 -7.82 -7.16
CA PHE A 126 0.33 -7.47 -8.53
C PHE A 126 1.81 -7.72 -8.81
N THR A 127 2.67 -7.49 -7.80
CA THR A 127 4.11 -7.77 -7.91
C THR A 127 4.37 -9.28 -8.06
N THR A 128 3.65 -10.12 -7.31
CA THR A 128 3.73 -11.58 -7.42
C THR A 128 3.29 -12.07 -8.79
N ILE A 129 2.20 -11.53 -9.36
CA ILE A 129 1.77 -11.85 -10.74
C ILE A 129 2.90 -11.54 -11.74
N LYS A 130 3.56 -10.39 -11.58
CA LYS A 130 4.69 -10.00 -12.44
C LYS A 130 5.90 -10.93 -12.25
N LEU A 131 6.16 -11.39 -11.03
CA LEU A 131 7.21 -12.35 -10.74
C LEU A 131 6.92 -13.70 -11.42
N LEU A 132 5.68 -14.20 -11.32
CA LEU A 132 5.23 -15.42 -11.99
C LEU A 132 5.40 -15.32 -13.51
N HIS A 133 5.10 -14.16 -14.10
CA HIS A 133 5.35 -13.93 -15.51
C HIS A 133 6.82 -13.98 -15.89
N LEU A 134 7.70 -13.39 -15.06
CA LEU A 134 9.15 -13.44 -15.30
C LEU A 134 9.68 -14.88 -15.25
N LEU A 135 9.13 -15.71 -14.36
CA LEU A 135 9.51 -17.13 -14.24
C LEU A 135 9.14 -17.97 -15.48
N ARG A 136 8.14 -17.57 -16.28
CA ARG A 136 7.76 -18.26 -17.53
C ARG A 136 8.91 -18.30 -18.56
N PHE A 137 9.89 -17.39 -18.45
CA PHE A 137 11.07 -17.36 -19.31
C PHE A 137 12.02 -18.54 -19.08
N ASN A 138 11.84 -19.30 -17.99
CA ASN A 138 12.58 -20.53 -17.76
C ASN A 138 11.94 -21.72 -18.50
N ARG A 139 12.73 -22.39 -19.35
CA ARG A 139 12.30 -23.45 -20.28
C ARG A 139 11.56 -24.62 -19.59
N ARG A 140 11.86 -24.89 -18.31
CA ARG A 140 11.19 -25.91 -17.49
C ARG A 140 9.77 -25.50 -17.07
N PHE A 141 9.52 -24.20 -16.84
CA PHE A 141 8.22 -23.68 -16.39
C PHE A 141 7.24 -23.46 -17.53
N THR A 142 7.73 -23.26 -18.77
CA THR A 142 6.87 -23.09 -19.95
C THR A 142 6.00 -24.33 -20.20
N LEU A 143 6.50 -25.53 -19.92
CA LEU A 143 5.77 -26.79 -20.08
C LEU A 143 4.56 -26.90 -19.15
N LEU A 144 4.66 -26.41 -17.91
CA LEU A 144 3.56 -26.39 -16.93
C LEU A 144 2.51 -25.34 -17.27
N TRP A 145 2.93 -24.23 -17.87
CA TRP A 145 2.03 -23.17 -18.29
C TRP A 145 1.20 -23.59 -19.52
N LEU A 146 1.80 -24.33 -20.47
CA LEU A 146 1.14 -24.75 -21.71
C LEU A 146 0.01 -25.77 -21.50
N THR A 147 -0.01 -26.46 -20.36
CA THR A 147 -1.05 -27.43 -19.98
C THR A 147 -2.20 -26.80 -19.19
N LEU A 148 -2.11 -25.53 -18.80
CA LEU A 148 -3.14 -24.79 -18.05
C LEU A 148 -3.85 -23.78 -18.98
#